data_AF-A0A7S3XUI2-F1
#
_entry.id   AF-A0A7S3XUI2-F1
#
_cell.length_a   1.000
_cell.length_b   1.000
_cell.length_c   1.000
_cell.angle_alpha   90.00
_cell.angle_beta   90.00
_cell.angle_gamma   90.00
#
_symmetry.space_group_name_H-M   'P 1'
#
loop_
_entity.id
_entity.type
_entity.pdbx_description
1 polymer ?
#
loop_
_entity_poly.entity_id
_entity_poly.type
_entity_poly.pdbx_seq_one_letter_code
_entity_poly.pdbx_strand_id
1 'polypeptide(L)'
;NTHAHPQDALGGNSKTALLVAAPAAGAHAAETLGTLRFGARAKTVVNKPRVNQELTPAQCRAQLAAARAREAEARALVREMFAELGQLKAQFLAQRRERERRR
;
A
#
# COMPACT_ATOMS: atom_id res chain seq x y z
N ASN A 1 -1.89 9.63 -22.53
CA ASN A 1 -1.27 9.02 -21.33
C ASN A 1 -1.81 7.63 -20.96
N THR A 2 -2.23 6.84 -21.95
CA THR A 2 -2.61 5.42 -21.80
C THR A 2 -1.42 4.47 -22.01
N HIS A 3 -0.18 4.98 -22.04
CA HIS A 3 0.99 4.16 -22.28
C HIS A 3 1.30 3.33 -21.03
N ALA A 4 0.92 2.06 -21.05
CA ALA A 4 1.35 1.09 -20.07
C ALA A 4 2.89 1.05 -20.08
N HIS A 5 3.52 1.35 -18.94
CA HIS A 5 4.97 1.19 -18.84
C HIS A 5 5.30 -0.31 -18.87
N PRO A 6 6.41 -0.73 -19.52
CA PRO A 6 6.79 -2.15 -19.55
C PRO A 6 6.94 -2.78 -18.16
N GLN A 7 7.33 -1.97 -17.18
CA GLN A 7 7.43 -2.39 -15.77
C GLN A 7 6.07 -2.70 -15.14
N ASP A 8 4.97 -2.10 -15.63
CA ASP A 8 3.63 -2.35 -15.10
C ASP A 8 3.06 -3.71 -15.54
N ALA A 9 3.61 -4.31 -16.60
CA ALA A 9 3.11 -5.56 -17.15
C ALA A 9 3.33 -6.77 -16.21
N LEU A 10 4.32 -6.69 -15.30
CA LEU A 10 4.68 -7.79 -14.40
C LEU A 10 4.61 -7.33 -12.94
N GLY A 11 3.47 -7.58 -12.30
CA GLY A 11 3.19 -7.24 -10.91
C GLY A 11 2.69 -5.81 -10.68
N GLY A 12 2.47 -5.04 -11.75
CA GLY A 12 2.15 -3.62 -11.67
C GLY A 12 0.71 -3.26 -12.03
N ASN A 13 0.54 -2.02 -12.50
CA ASN A 13 -0.75 -1.43 -12.84
C ASN A 13 -1.13 -1.70 -14.30
N SER A 14 -1.34 -2.97 -14.66
CA SER A 14 -1.74 -3.36 -16.01
C SER A 14 -2.60 -4.62 -16.03
N LYS A 15 -3.52 -4.72 -17.00
CA LYS A 15 -4.19 -5.97 -17.33
C LYS A 15 -3.35 -6.67 -18.40
N THR A 16 -2.58 -7.67 -17.98
CA THR A 16 -1.58 -8.29 -18.85
C THR A 16 -2.03 -9.67 -19.31
N ALA A 17 -1.88 -9.91 -20.61
CA ALA A 17 -2.00 -11.22 -21.22
C ALA A 17 -0.65 -11.59 -21.84
N LEU A 18 -0.30 -12.88 -21.76
CA LEU A 18 0.91 -13.44 -22.35
C LEU A 18 0.51 -14.53 -23.35
N LEU A 19 0.90 -14.37 -24.62
CA LEU A 19 0.78 -15.41 -25.63
C LEU A 19 2.08 -16.22 -25.66
N VAL A 20 1.97 -17.50 -25.33
CA VAL A 20 3.10 -18.44 -25.36
C VAL A 20 3.02 -19.24 -26.66
N ALA A 21 3.92 -18.96 -27.60
CA ALA A 21 4.03 -19.68 -28.86
C ALA A 21 5.18 -20.70 -28.79
N ALA A 22 4.88 -21.98 -29.05
CA ALA A 22 5.89 -23.04 -29.07
C ALA A 22 5.60 -24.06 -30.18
N PRO A 23 6.62 -24.52 -30.93
CA PRO A 23 6.45 -25.50 -32.01
C PRO A 23 6.19 -26.91 -31.46
N ALA A 24 5.36 -27.68 -32.18
CA ALA A 24 5.00 -29.06 -31.83
C ALA A 24 5.96 -30.13 -32.40
N ALA A 25 7.11 -29.73 -32.95
CA ALA A 25 8.08 -30.66 -33.55
C ALA A 25 9.05 -31.22 -32.49
N GLY A 26 9.30 -32.52 -32.55
CA GLY A 26 10.18 -33.23 -31.61
C GLY A 26 11.61 -32.68 -31.56
N ALA A 27 12.12 -32.15 -32.67
CA ALA A 27 13.45 -31.53 -32.75
C ALA A 27 13.61 -30.31 -31.81
N HIS A 28 12.52 -29.66 -31.43
CA HIS A 28 12.52 -28.47 -30.57
C HIS A 28 11.98 -28.75 -29.16
N ALA A 29 11.83 -30.03 -28.77
CA ALA A 29 11.18 -30.41 -27.51
C ALA A 29 11.80 -29.73 -26.27
N ALA A 30 13.13 -29.57 -26.23
CA ALA A 30 13.82 -28.92 -25.12
C ALA A 30 13.48 -27.42 -25.00
N GLU A 31 13.46 -26.69 -26.12
CA GLU A 31 13.11 -25.27 -26.16
C GLU A 31 11.61 -25.06 -25.88
N THR A 32 10.74 -25.89 -26.49
CA THR A 32 9.30 -25.90 -26.22
C THR A 32 9.01 -26.10 -24.73
N LEU A 33 9.70 -27.03 -24.07
CA LEU A 33 9.56 -27.24 -22.63
C LEU A 33 10.00 -25.99 -21.82
N GLY A 34 11.08 -25.33 -22.21
CA GLY A 34 11.53 -24.07 -21.61
C GLY A 34 10.48 -22.96 -21.72
N THR A 35 9.91 -22.81 -22.90
CA THR A 35 8.85 -21.84 -23.22
C THR A 35 7.57 -22.08 -22.42
N LEU A 36 7.12 -23.34 -22.31
CA LEU A 36 5.97 -23.71 -21.48
C LEU A 36 6.22 -23.48 -19.99
N ARG A 37 7.42 -23.80 -19.50
CA ARG A 37 7.82 -23.53 -18.11
C ARG A 37 7.88 -22.05 -17.80
N PHE A 38 8.31 -21.21 -18.75
CA PHE A 38 8.23 -19.76 -18.63
C PHE A 38 6.77 -19.31 -18.50
N GLY A 39 5.89 -19.78 -19.37
CA GLY A 39 4.45 -19.50 -19.29
C GLY A 39 3.84 -19.91 -17.96
N ALA A 40 4.19 -21.09 -17.45
CA ALA A 40 3.73 -21.58 -16.15
C ALA A 40 4.16 -20.67 -14.99
N ARG A 41 5.39 -20.16 -15.00
CA ARG A 41 5.86 -19.18 -14.00
C ARG A 41 5.22 -17.81 -14.19
N ALA A 42 5.11 -17.33 -15.43
CA ALA A 42 4.49 -16.04 -15.72
C ALA A 42 3.02 -16.00 -15.28
N LYS A 43 2.30 -17.12 -15.36
CA LYS A 43 0.91 -17.26 -14.89
C LYS A 43 0.74 -16.95 -13.40
N THR A 44 1.78 -17.14 -12.57
CA THR A 44 1.67 -16.88 -11.13
C THR A 44 1.86 -15.41 -10.77
N VAL A 45 2.22 -14.56 -11.73
CA VAL A 45 2.37 -13.11 -11.51
C VAL A 45 0.97 -12.49 -11.39
N VAL A 46 0.73 -11.80 -10.27
CA VAL A 46 -0.54 -11.13 -9.99
C VAL A 46 -0.37 -9.62 -10.14
N ASN A 47 -1.03 -9.05 -11.15
CA ASN A 47 -1.10 -7.60 -11.32
C ASN A 47 -2.20 -6.99 -10.45
N LYS A 48 -2.07 -5.69 -10.14
CA LYS A 48 -3.05 -4.90 -9.38
C LYS A 48 -3.52 -3.71 -10.21
N PRO A 49 -4.33 -3.95 -11.26
CA PRO A 49 -4.76 -2.89 -12.16
C PRO A 49 -5.67 -1.88 -11.43
N ARG A 50 -5.47 -0.61 -11.76
CA ARG A 50 -6.17 0.57 -11.25
C ARG A 50 -6.40 1.52 -12.42
N VAL A 51 -7.46 2.32 -12.32
CA VAL A 51 -7.73 3.35 -13.33
C VAL A 51 -6.69 4.45 -13.18
N ASN A 52 -5.96 4.74 -14.26
CA ASN A 52 -5.02 5.86 -14.30
C ASN A 52 -5.83 7.17 -14.25
N GLN A 53 -5.69 7.90 -13.15
CA GLN A 53 -6.33 9.20 -12.99
C GLN A 53 -5.27 10.29 -13.08
N GLU A 54 -5.53 11.29 -13.91
CA GLU A 54 -4.69 12.47 -13.99
C GLU A 54 -5.29 13.57 -13.14
N LEU A 55 -4.50 14.05 -12.19
CA LEU A 55 -4.84 15.22 -11.41
C LEU A 55 -4.16 16.43 -12.03
N THR A 56 -4.93 17.49 -12.24
CA THR A 56 -4.34 18.78 -12.59
C THR A 56 -3.45 19.27 -11.44
N PRO A 57 -2.43 20.12 -11.72
CA PRO A 57 -1.60 20.69 -10.66
C PRO A 57 -2.40 21.39 -9.57
N ALA A 58 -3.52 22.02 -9.93
CA ALA A 58 -4.44 22.66 -8.98
C ALA A 58 -5.13 21.64 -8.07
N GLN A 59 -5.66 20.54 -8.62
CA GLN A 59 -6.26 19.46 -7.84
C GLN A 59 -5.24 18.77 -6.93
N CYS A 60 -4.01 18.56 -7.40
CA CYS A 60 -2.94 17.97 -6.61
C CYS A 60 -2.58 18.86 -5.40
N ARG A 61 -2.43 20.18 -5.61
CA ARG A 61 -2.21 21.14 -4.53
C ARG A 61 -3.37 21.16 -3.53
N ALA A 62 -4.61 21.13 -4.01
CA ALA A 62 -5.79 21.09 -3.15
C ALA A 62 -5.84 19.82 -2.28
N GLN A 63 -5.56 18.65 -2.86
CA GLN A 63 -5.47 17.39 -2.11
C GLN A 63 -4.35 17.41 -1.07
N LEU A 64 -3.17 17.95 -1.41
CA LEU A 64 -2.06 18.09 -0.48
C LEU A 64 -2.41 19.00 0.70
N ALA A 65 -3.06 20.13 0.43
CA ALA A 65 -3.53 21.03 1.48
C ALA A 65 -4.55 20.34 2.40
N ALA A 66 -5.53 19.63 1.83
CA ALA A 66 -6.51 18.87 2.60
C ALA A 66 -5.88 17.74 3.43
N ALA A 67 -4.91 17.01 2.88
CA ALA A 67 -4.20 15.95 3.58
C ALA A 67 -3.40 16.51 4.77
N ARG A 68 -2.71 17.64 4.59
CA ARG A 68 -1.98 18.33 5.66
C ARG A 68 -2.90 18.82 6.77
N ALA A 69 -4.06 19.35 6.42
CA ALA A 69 -5.06 19.77 7.41
C ALA A 69 -5.55 18.59 8.25
N ARG A 70 -5.91 17.47 7.61
CA ARG A 70 -6.30 16.22 8.32
C ARG A 70 -5.19 15.68 9.20
N GLU A 71 -3.94 15.74 8.75
CA GLU A 71 -2.80 15.30 9.55
C GLU A 71 -2.60 16.20 10.78
N ALA A 72 -2.73 17.52 10.63
CA ALA A 72 -2.62 18.46 11.73
C ALA A 72 -3.73 18.22 12.78
N GLU A 73 -4.97 18.00 12.33
CA GLU A 73 -6.11 17.67 13.17
C GLU A 73 -5.90 16.34 13.91
N ALA A 74 -5.54 15.27 13.20
CA ALA A 74 -5.26 13.97 13.80
C ALA A 74 -4.12 14.05 14.84
N ARG A 75 -3.05 14.80 14.54
CA ARG A 75 -1.96 15.04 15.50
C ARG A 75 -2.42 15.84 16.71
N ALA A 76 -3.32 16.81 16.55
CA ALA A 76 -3.87 17.57 17.68
C ALA A 76 -4.70 16.67 18.60
N LEU A 77 -5.59 15.86 18.03
CA LEU A 77 -6.40 14.89 18.77
C LEU A 77 -5.51 13.90 19.55
N VAL A 78 -4.49 13.34 18.89
CA VAL A 78 -3.55 12.43 19.55
C VAL A 78 -2.83 13.10 20.71
N ARG A 79 -2.39 14.37 20.57
CA ARG A 79 -1.76 15.11 21.67
C ARG A 79 -2.70 15.31 22.84
N GLU A 80 -3.94 15.68 22.58
CA GLU A 80 -4.95 15.88 23.61
C GLU A 80 -5.25 14.58 24.36
N MET A 81 -5.49 13.49 23.64
CA MET A 81 -5.68 12.16 24.24
C MET A 81 -4.50 11.74 25.13
N PHE A 82 -3.25 11.98 24.70
CA PHE A 82 -2.09 11.68 25.53
C PHE A 82 -1.99 12.56 26.78
N ALA A 83 -2.39 13.84 26.69
CA ALA A 83 -2.42 14.73 27.84
C ALA A 83 -3.45 14.28 28.88
N GLU A 84 -4.66 13.92 28.44
CA GLU A 84 -5.71 13.38 29.31
C GLU A 84 -5.27 12.08 30.02
N LEU A 85 -4.66 11.15 29.26
CA LEU A 85 -4.10 9.92 29.85
C LEU A 85 -3.03 10.22 30.90
N GLY A 86 -2.18 11.23 30.64
CA GLY A 86 -1.16 11.69 31.59
C GLY A 86 -1.78 12.24 32.89
N GLN A 87 -2.79 13.10 32.76
CA GLN A 87 -3.51 13.68 33.89
C GLN A 87 -4.20 12.60 34.73
N LEU A 88 -4.92 11.68 34.08
CA LEU A 88 -5.63 10.59 34.74
C LEU A 88 -4.65 9.68 35.51
N LYS A 89 -3.50 9.37 34.91
CA LYS A 89 -2.44 8.58 35.57
C LYS A 89 -1.88 9.29 36.80
N ALA A 90 -1.67 10.61 36.72
CA ALA A 90 -1.20 11.40 37.87
C ALA A 90 -2.22 11.43 39.01
N GLN A 91 -3.52 11.59 38.68
CA GLN A 91 -4.61 11.55 39.66
C GLN A 91 -4.66 10.21 40.40
N PHE A 92 -4.58 9.08 39.67
CA PHE A 92 -4.57 7.75 40.28
C PHE A 92 -3.39 7.55 41.24
N LEU A 93 -2.20 8.02 40.87
CA LEU A 93 -1.01 7.95 41.74
C LEU A 93 -1.15 8.82 42.99
N ALA A 94 -1.71 10.02 42.86
CA ALA A 94 -1.96 10.92 43.99
C ALA A 94 -2.96 10.29 44.97
N GLN A 95 -4.09 9.77 44.47
CA GLN A 95 -5.09 9.08 45.28
C GLN A 95 -4.49 7.87 46.01
N ARG A 96 -3.62 7.10 45.35
CA ARG A 96 -2.93 5.98 45.98
C ARG A 96 -2.02 6.43 47.13
N ARG A 97 -1.22 7.48 46.93
CA ARG A 97 -0.34 8.05 47.97
C ARG A 97 -1.14 8.56 49.17
N GLU A 98 -2.27 9.22 48.94
CA GLU A 98 -3.14 9.67 50.03
C GLU A 98 -3.74 8.50 50.82
N ARG A 99 -4.15 7.43 50.14
CA ARG A 99 -4.65 6.21 50.81
C ARG A 99 -3.57 5.52 51.63
N GLU A 100 -2.33 5.48 51.14
CA GLU A 100 -1.18 4.92 51.88
C GLU A 100 -0.82 5.78 53.09
N ARG A 101 -0.92 7.12 53.01
CA ARG A 101 -0.67 8.03 54.14
C ARG A 101 -1.74 8.00 55.24
N ARG A 102 -2.95 7.52 54.92
CA ARG A 102 -4.08 7.41 55.87
C ARG A 102 -4.12 6.06 56.60
N ARG A 103 -3.17 5.16 56.32
CA ARG A 103 -2.97 3.89 57.00
C ARG A 103 -1.81 4.02 57.99
#